data_AF-A0A9Q3L5Q4-F1
#
_entry.id   AF-A0A9Q3L5Q4-F1
#
_cell.length_a   1.000
_cell.length_b   1.000
_cell.length_c   1.000
_cell.angle_alpha   90.00
_cell.angle_beta   90.00
_cell.angle_gamma   90.00
#
_symmetry.space_group_name_H-M   'P 1'
#
loop_
_entity.id
_entity.type
_entity.pdbx_description
1 polymer ?
#
loop_
_entity_poly.entity_id
_entity_poly.type
_entity_poly.pdbx_seq_one_letter_code
_entity_poly.pdbx_strand_id
1 'polypeptide(L)'
;MVHEHSVPIAPKISTLKEFSNRFKNAEEIKKMAESYTGVPLIPQIKVLTLKGVEPGRTKVGRGIVYIKGFFILYIQVLLSKLGIRQWAPNLEEASDTLYNESCRISAIQSYCQVAIGGAYEHMNINLRHLNDIKLLHDTYSH
;
A
#
# COMPACT_ATOMS: atom_id res chain seq x y z
N MET A 1 12.80 -8.65 18.83
CA MET A 1 11.56 -9.45 18.96
C MET A 1 10.52 -8.82 18.06
N VAL A 2 10.09 -9.55 17.04
CA VAL A 2 8.98 -9.16 16.17
C VAL A 2 7.71 -9.51 16.93
N HIS A 3 6.88 -8.52 17.29
CA HIS A 3 5.67 -8.76 18.09
C HIS A 3 4.67 -9.61 17.30
N GLU A 4 3.83 -10.35 18.02
CA GLU A 4 2.80 -11.32 17.57
C GLU A 4 1.73 -10.75 16.61
N HIS A 5 1.82 -9.47 16.24
CA HIS A 5 0.94 -8.75 15.30
C HIS A 5 1.70 -8.06 14.15
N SER A 6 2.96 -8.41 13.93
CA SER A 6 3.80 -7.76 12.90
C SER A 6 3.72 -8.44 11.53
N VAL A 7 3.16 -9.65 11.48
CA VAL A 7 3.00 -10.42 10.24
C VAL A 7 1.60 -10.15 9.69
N PRO A 8 1.46 -9.67 8.44
CA PRO A 8 0.16 -9.52 7.80
C PRO A 8 -0.65 -10.81 7.86
N ILE A 9 -1.93 -10.71 8.21
CA ILE A 9 -2.87 -11.84 8.13
C ILE A 9 -3.07 -12.17 6.66
N ALA A 10 -3.11 -13.46 6.31
CA ALA A 10 -3.36 -13.91 4.94
C ALA A 10 -4.66 -13.28 4.36
N PRO A 11 -4.66 -12.91 3.08
CA PRO A 11 -5.84 -12.33 2.44
C PRO A 11 -6.98 -13.34 2.39
N LYS A 12 -8.22 -12.86 2.52
CA LYS A 12 -9.41 -13.72 2.41
C LYS A 12 -9.49 -14.31 1.00
N ILE A 13 -9.80 -15.61 0.89
CA ILE A 13 -9.97 -16.32 -0.39
C ILE A 13 -10.97 -15.60 -1.32
N SER A 14 -12.05 -15.04 -0.77
CA SER A 14 -13.02 -14.27 -1.56
C SER A 14 -12.43 -13.00 -2.17
N THR A 15 -11.46 -12.36 -1.50
CA THR A 15 -10.74 -11.20 -2.03
C THR A 15 -9.81 -11.61 -3.15
N LEU A 16 -9.09 -12.72 -3.00
CA LEU A 16 -8.22 -13.26 -4.06
C LEU A 16 -9.03 -13.64 -5.31
N LYS A 17 -10.16 -14.33 -5.16
CA LYS A 17 -11.06 -14.68 -6.28
C LYS A 17 -11.66 -13.47 -6.99
N GLU A 18 -12.04 -12.44 -6.25
CA GLU A 18 -12.55 -11.19 -6.82
C GLU A 18 -11.44 -10.44 -7.57
N PHE A 19 -10.20 -10.47 -7.03
CA PHE A 19 -9.05 -9.80 -7.59
C PHE A 19 -8.53 -10.48 -8.88
N SER A 20 -8.45 -11.82 -8.88
CA SER A 20 -7.91 -12.60 -10.01
C SER A 20 -8.68 -12.39 -11.32
N ASN A 21 -9.93 -11.94 -11.24
CA ASN A 21 -10.77 -11.67 -12.41
C ASN A 21 -10.60 -10.23 -12.96
N ARG A 22 -9.86 -9.35 -12.28
CA ARG A 22 -9.79 -7.92 -12.60
C ARG A 22 -8.54 -7.52 -13.37
N PHE A 23 -7.41 -8.15 -13.07
CA PHE A 23 -6.12 -7.83 -13.69
C PHE A 23 -5.54 -9.08 -14.34
N LYS A 24 -4.97 -8.91 -15.53
CA LYS A 24 -4.31 -9.98 -16.29
C LYS A 24 -2.79 -9.94 -16.15
N ASN A 25 -2.23 -8.78 -15.78
CA ASN A 25 -0.79 -8.56 -15.67
C ASN A 25 -0.47 -7.36 -14.77
N ALA A 26 0.81 -7.22 -14.39
CA ALA A 26 1.32 -6.14 -13.55
C ALA A 26 1.17 -4.74 -14.19
N GLU A 27 1.24 -4.63 -15.52
CA GLU A 27 1.12 -3.34 -16.22
C GLU A 27 -0.30 -2.75 -16.08
N GLU A 28 -1.34 -3.59 -16.10
CA GLU A 28 -2.71 -3.14 -15.83
C GLU A 28 -2.87 -2.63 -14.40
N ILE A 29 -2.23 -3.29 -13.43
CA ILE A 29 -2.21 -2.87 -12.02
C ILE A 29 -1.55 -1.49 -11.89
N LYS A 30 -0.37 -1.32 -12.48
CA LYS A 30 0.37 -0.05 -12.46
C LYS A 30 -0.42 1.09 -13.10
N LYS A 31 -0.97 0.86 -14.30
CA LYS A 31 -1.82 1.84 -14.99
C LYS A 31 -3.02 2.24 -14.15
N MET A 32 -3.67 1.27 -13.51
CA MET A 32 -4.80 1.55 -12.63
C MET A 32 -4.36 2.38 -11.42
N ALA A 33 -3.26 2.01 -10.77
CA ALA A 33 -2.70 2.72 -9.62
C ALA A 33 -2.35 4.19 -9.94
N GLU A 34 -1.78 4.44 -11.11
CA GLU A 34 -1.36 5.77 -11.58
C GLU A 34 -2.50 6.62 -12.17
N SER A 35 -3.62 6.02 -12.57
CA SER A 35 -4.71 6.75 -13.24
C SER A 35 -5.40 7.78 -12.35
N TYR A 36 -5.44 9.04 -12.76
CA TYR A 36 -6.20 10.08 -12.06
C TYR A 36 -7.72 9.97 -12.23
N THR A 37 -8.18 9.31 -13.31
CA THR A 37 -9.59 9.19 -13.67
C THR A 37 -10.15 7.79 -13.49
N GLY A 38 -9.32 6.84 -13.03
CA GLY A 38 -9.71 5.44 -12.87
C GLY A 38 -10.82 5.28 -11.84
N VAL A 39 -11.96 4.75 -12.29
CA VAL A 39 -13.10 4.42 -11.41
C VAL A 39 -12.65 3.35 -10.41
N PRO A 40 -12.74 3.61 -9.09
CA PRO A 40 -12.32 2.64 -8.09
C PRO A 40 -12.98 1.27 -8.28
N LEU A 41 -12.17 0.21 -8.21
CA LEU A 41 -12.61 -1.17 -8.35
C LEU A 41 -13.59 -1.60 -7.24
N ILE A 42 -13.46 -0.99 -6.07
CA ILE A 42 -14.42 -1.10 -4.96
C ILE A 42 -14.74 0.30 -4.42
N PRO A 43 -15.90 0.50 -3.78
CA PRO A 43 -16.15 1.74 -3.03
C PRO A 43 -15.11 1.94 -1.92
N GLN A 44 -14.59 3.16 -1.76
CA GLN A 44 -13.60 3.50 -0.74
C GLN A 44 -14.05 3.13 0.68
N ILE A 45 -15.35 3.26 0.99
CA ILE A 45 -15.92 2.89 2.29
C ILE A 45 -15.73 1.39 2.65
N LYS A 46 -15.43 0.55 1.66
CA LYS A 46 -15.10 -0.87 1.86
C LYS A 46 -13.63 -1.12 2.20
N VAL A 47 -12.77 -0.10 2.14
CA VAL A 47 -11.35 -0.19 2.55
C VAL A 47 -11.26 -0.09 4.07
N LEU A 48 -10.69 -1.11 4.68
CA LEU A 48 -10.46 -1.26 6.11
C LEU A 48 -9.06 -0.78 6.52
N THR A 49 -8.10 -0.79 5.59
CA THR A 49 -6.75 -0.28 5.85
C THR A 49 -6.81 1.19 6.25
N LEU A 50 -6.16 1.54 7.38
CA LEU A 50 -6.17 2.86 8.01
C LEU A 50 -7.57 3.38 8.41
N LYS A 51 -8.59 2.51 8.49
CA LYS A 51 -9.91 2.92 8.98
C LYS A 51 -9.84 3.31 10.45
N GLY A 52 -10.33 4.49 10.79
CA GLY A 52 -10.31 5.03 12.15
C GLY A 52 -8.93 5.54 12.61
N VAL A 53 -7.96 5.64 11.70
CA VAL A 53 -6.69 6.32 11.99
C VAL A 53 -6.95 7.83 11.98
N GLU A 54 -6.66 8.48 13.10
CA GLU A 54 -6.76 9.93 13.22
C GLU A 54 -5.49 10.61 12.68
N PRO A 55 -5.60 11.75 11.97
CA PRO A 55 -4.45 12.54 11.56
C PRO A 55 -3.62 13.04 12.76
N GLY A 56 -2.31 13.15 12.58
CA GLY A 56 -1.41 13.69 13.59
C GLY A 56 -0.14 12.87 13.79
N ARG A 57 0.44 12.99 14.99
CA ARG A 57 1.66 12.26 15.36
C ARG A 57 1.30 10.83 15.75
N THR A 58 1.73 9.87 14.95
CA THR A 58 1.55 8.45 15.21
C THR A 58 2.89 7.78 15.43
N LYS A 59 2.97 6.93 16.45
CA LYS A 59 4.16 6.08 16.66
C LYS A 59 4.13 4.94 15.63
N VAL A 60 5.18 4.84 14.83
CA VAL A 60 5.35 3.77 13.84
C VAL A 60 6.71 3.11 14.09
N GLY A 61 6.68 1.86 14.55
CA GLY A 61 7.88 1.15 15.00
C GLY A 61 8.61 1.92 16.09
N ARG A 62 9.87 2.32 15.81
CA ARG A 62 10.71 3.13 16.71
C ARG A 62 10.63 4.64 16.44
N GLY A 63 9.91 5.08 15.41
CA GLY A 63 9.82 6.49 15.00
C GLY A 63 8.46 7.11 15.29
N ILE A 64 8.39 8.43 15.11
CA ILE A 64 7.14 9.21 15.08
C ILE A 64 6.96 9.73 13.67
N VAL A 65 5.81 9.45 13.08
CA VAL A 65 5.40 9.92 11.75
C VAL A 65 4.31 10.96 11.93
N TYR A 66 4.35 12.03 11.16
CA TYR A 66 3.24 12.98 11.09
C TYR A 66 2.34 12.64 9.91
N ILE A 67 1.22 11.97 10.19
CA ILE A 67 0.28 11.52 9.16
C ILE A 67 -0.78 12.61 8.96
N LYS A 68 -0.71 13.33 7.83
CA LYS A 68 -1.77 14.24 7.39
C LYS A 68 -2.98 13.41 6.93
N GLY A 69 -4.20 13.89 7.17
CA GLY A 69 -5.43 13.21 6.74
C GLY A 69 -5.47 12.95 5.23
N PHE A 70 -4.85 13.83 4.43
CA PHE A 70 -4.67 13.63 3.00
C PHE A 70 -3.94 12.33 2.65
N PHE A 71 -2.93 11.92 3.44
CA PHE A 71 -2.19 10.68 3.19
C PHE A 71 -3.06 9.46 3.43
N ILE A 72 -3.87 9.48 4.50
CA ILE A 72 -4.82 8.39 4.80
C ILE A 72 -5.82 8.27 3.65
N LEU A 73 -6.37 9.40 3.19
CA LEU A 73 -7.28 9.45 2.06
C LEU A 73 -6.63 8.90 0.78
N TYR A 74 -5.42 9.35 0.46
CA TYR A 74 -4.67 8.88 -0.70
C TYR A 74 -4.49 7.36 -0.70
N ILE A 75 -4.05 6.80 0.43
CA ILE A 75 -3.82 5.35 0.57
C ILE A 75 -5.13 4.58 0.42
N GLN A 76 -6.22 5.05 1.04
CA GLN A 76 -7.53 4.40 0.90
C GLN A 76 -8.07 4.46 -0.53
N VAL A 77 -7.90 5.59 -1.22
CA VAL A 77 -8.29 5.72 -2.63
C VAL A 77 -7.45 4.78 -3.49
N LEU A 78 -6.13 4.73 -3.32
CA LEU A 78 -5.24 3.82 -4.03
C LEU A 78 -5.64 2.35 -3.84
N LEU A 79 -5.91 1.93 -2.60
CA LEU A 79 -6.35 0.56 -2.33
C LEU A 79 -7.72 0.26 -2.93
N SER A 80 -8.64 1.23 -2.90
CA SER A 80 -9.97 1.07 -3.53
C SER A 80 -9.88 0.95 -5.06
N LYS A 81 -8.96 1.69 -5.69
CA LYS A 81 -8.63 1.57 -7.11
C LYS A 81 -8.07 0.21 -7.46
N LEU A 82 -7.34 -0.43 -6.55
CA LEU A 82 -6.78 -1.78 -6.74
C LEU A 82 -7.72 -2.91 -6.28
N GLY A 83 -8.90 -2.59 -5.74
CA GLY A 83 -9.83 -3.61 -5.24
C GLY A 83 -9.41 -4.23 -3.90
N ILE A 84 -8.44 -3.64 -3.20
CA ILE A 84 -7.87 -4.15 -1.96
C ILE A 84 -8.66 -3.57 -0.77
N ARG A 85 -9.44 -4.41 -0.08
CA ARG A 85 -10.18 -3.99 1.13
C ARG A 85 -9.27 -3.88 2.34
N GLN A 86 -8.34 -4.82 2.49
CA GLN A 86 -7.35 -4.83 3.56
C GLN A 86 -6.02 -5.13 2.92
N TRP A 87 -5.02 -4.30 3.20
CA TRP A 87 -3.66 -4.52 2.72
C TRP A 87 -3.08 -5.71 3.50
N ALA A 88 -2.83 -6.80 2.77
CA ALA A 88 -2.54 -8.11 3.35
C ALA A 88 -1.79 -8.96 2.31
N PRO A 89 -0.50 -8.71 2.02
CA PRO A 89 0.27 -9.54 1.10
C PRO A 89 0.20 -11.01 1.51
N ASN A 90 0.07 -11.90 0.53
CA ASN A 90 0.05 -13.34 0.75
C ASN A 90 1.48 -13.87 0.86
N LEU A 91 1.90 -14.15 2.10
CA LEU A 91 3.25 -14.65 2.40
C LEU A 91 3.45 -16.13 2.06
N GLU A 92 2.39 -16.86 1.74
CA GLU A 92 2.45 -18.27 1.31
C GLU A 92 2.60 -18.40 -0.21
N GLU A 93 2.39 -17.31 -0.95
CA GLU A 93 2.51 -17.26 -2.41
C GLU A 93 3.80 -16.56 -2.86
N ALA A 94 4.21 -16.85 -4.09
CA ALA A 94 5.35 -16.18 -4.71
C ALA A 94 5.13 -14.66 -4.78
N SER A 95 6.22 -13.90 -4.74
CA SER A 95 6.18 -12.44 -4.72
C SER A 95 5.64 -11.82 -6.02
N ASP A 96 5.66 -12.58 -7.11
CA ASP A 96 5.24 -12.19 -8.46
C ASP A 96 3.78 -12.54 -8.78
N THR A 97 3.00 -13.08 -7.82
CA THR A 97 1.56 -13.19 -8.02
C THR A 97 0.93 -11.80 -8.15
N LEU A 98 -0.08 -11.66 -9.01
CA LEU A 98 -0.68 -10.34 -9.31
C LEU A 98 -1.23 -9.62 -8.07
N TYR A 99 -1.72 -10.38 -7.09
CA TYR A 99 -2.19 -9.82 -5.84
C TYR A 99 -1.03 -9.27 -5.00
N ASN A 100 0.04 -10.06 -4.86
CA ASN A 100 1.26 -9.63 -4.17
C ASN A 100 1.93 -8.43 -4.86
N GLU A 101 1.95 -8.41 -6.20
CA GLU A 101 2.38 -7.25 -6.99
C GLU A 101 1.56 -6.01 -6.67
N SER A 102 0.24 -6.14 -6.54
CA SER A 102 -0.64 -5.02 -6.19
C SER A 102 -0.42 -4.52 -4.78
N CYS A 103 -0.16 -5.42 -3.83
CA CYS A 103 0.26 -5.06 -2.48
C CYS A 103 1.58 -4.30 -2.48
N ARG A 104 2.57 -4.75 -3.28
CA ARG A 104 3.86 -4.08 -3.45
C ARG A 104 3.73 -2.71 -4.09
N ILE A 105 3.05 -2.59 -5.22
CA ILE A 105 2.80 -1.32 -5.92
C ILE A 105 2.10 -0.33 -4.98
N SER A 106 1.05 -0.76 -4.28
CA SER A 106 0.34 0.11 -3.35
C SER A 106 1.21 0.57 -2.18
N ALA A 107 2.05 -0.31 -1.62
CA ALA A 107 2.97 0.03 -0.55
C ALA A 107 4.02 1.06 -1.01
N ILE A 108 4.66 0.83 -2.16
CA ILE A 108 5.69 1.71 -2.72
C ILE A 108 5.12 3.09 -3.05
N GLN A 109 3.99 3.15 -3.78
CA GLN A 109 3.38 4.44 -4.15
C GLN A 109 2.90 5.22 -2.92
N SER A 110 2.30 4.53 -1.94
CA SER A 110 1.91 5.13 -0.67
C SER A 110 3.12 5.71 0.05
N TYR A 111 4.20 4.93 0.17
CA TYR A 111 5.44 5.38 0.80
C TYR A 111 6.00 6.62 0.10
N CYS A 112 6.12 6.62 -1.22
CA CYS A 112 6.66 7.76 -1.96
C CYS A 112 5.81 9.02 -1.75
N GLN A 113 4.48 8.92 -1.84
CA GLN A 113 3.61 10.10 -1.64
C GLN A 113 3.67 10.64 -0.22
N VAL A 114 3.69 9.76 0.77
CA VAL A 114 3.79 10.12 2.18
C VAL A 114 5.16 10.74 2.49
N ALA A 115 6.23 10.20 1.90
CA ALA A 115 7.58 10.70 2.05
C ALA A 115 7.79 12.07 1.40
N ILE A 116 7.34 12.24 0.16
CA ILE A 116 7.36 13.54 -0.55
C ILE A 116 6.57 14.59 0.22
N GLY A 117 5.45 14.19 0.84
CA GLY A 117 4.62 15.07 1.66
C GLY A 117 5.18 15.46 3.03
N GLY A 118 6.39 15.00 3.37
CA GLY A 118 7.13 15.37 4.59
C GLY A 118 6.77 14.55 5.83
N ALA A 119 5.99 13.47 5.72
CA ALA A 119 5.54 12.72 6.90
C ALA A 119 6.69 12.09 7.71
N TYR A 120 7.81 11.82 7.04
CA TYR A 120 9.00 11.16 7.59
C TYR A 120 10.17 12.12 7.85
N GLU A 121 9.96 13.45 7.85
CA GLU A 121 11.03 14.44 8.10
C GLU A 121 11.83 14.14 9.38
N HIS A 122 11.16 13.65 10.42
CA HIS A 122 11.81 13.30 11.69
C HIS A 122 12.54 11.94 11.69
N MET A 123 12.53 11.21 10.57
CA MET A 123 13.13 9.88 10.45
C MET A 123 14.40 9.86 9.61
N ASN A 124 14.93 11.02 9.21
CA ASN A 124 16.15 11.16 8.40
C ASN A 124 16.17 10.26 7.16
N ILE A 125 15.02 10.11 6.49
CA ILE A 125 14.93 9.28 5.28
C ILE A 125 15.76 9.90 4.14
N ASN A 126 16.44 9.06 3.37
CA ASN A 126 17.18 9.52 2.21
C ASN A 126 16.24 9.69 1.01
N LEU A 127 15.79 10.93 0.80
CA LEU A 127 14.84 11.29 -0.26
C LEU A 127 15.39 11.04 -1.69
N ARG A 128 16.72 10.86 -1.86
CA ARG A 128 17.34 10.64 -3.17
C ARG A 128 16.85 9.36 -3.86
N HIS A 129 16.39 8.38 -3.08
CA HIS A 129 15.95 7.09 -3.60
C HIS A 129 14.45 7.00 -3.87
N LEU A 130 13.66 8.05 -3.59
CA LEU A 130 12.20 8.00 -3.77
C LEU A 130 11.74 7.82 -5.22
N ASN A 131 12.57 8.25 -6.17
CA ASN A 131 12.31 8.09 -7.60
C ASN A 131 12.97 6.84 -8.19
N ASP A 132 13.79 6.14 -7.41
CA ASP A 132 14.40 4.87 -7.83
C ASP A 132 13.41 3.73 -7.57
N ILE A 133 12.37 3.67 -8.41
CA ILE A 133 11.30 2.68 -8.28
C ILE A 133 11.85 1.26 -8.36
N LYS A 134 12.91 1.04 -9.14
CA LYS A 134 13.57 -0.27 -9.22
C LYS A 134 14.18 -0.64 -7.87
N LEU A 135 14.95 0.25 -7.26
CA LEU A 135 15.51 0.00 -5.93
C LEU A 135 14.42 -0.26 -4.88
N LEU A 136 13.35 0.53 -4.90
CA LEU A 136 12.23 0.35 -3.96
C LEU A 136 11.52 -1.00 -4.15
N HIS A 137 11.39 -1.45 -5.40
CA HIS A 137 10.82 -2.74 -5.76
C HIS A 137 11.72 -3.90 -5.34
N ASP A 138 13.02 -3.80 -5.62
CA ASP A 138 14.04 -4.80 -5.25
C ASP A 138 14.22 -4.89 -3.72
N THR A 139 14.05 -3.78 -3.00
CA THR A 139 14.15 -3.72 -1.53
C THR A 139 12.87 -4.22 -0.85
N TYR A 140 11.75 -4.21 -1.55
CA TYR A 140 10.50 -4.75 -1.03
C TYR A 140 10.53 -6.28 -1.13
N SER A 141 11.05 -6.91 -0.08
CA SER A 141 10.96 -8.35 0.15
C SER A 141 9.81 -8.62 1.13
N HIS A 142 8.72 -9.22 0.64
CA HIS A 142 7.73 -9.85 1.50
C HIS A 142 7.93 -11.37 1.53
#